data_AF-A0A0S8BZC5-F1
#
_entry.id   AF-A0A0S8BZC5-F1
#
_cell.length_a   1.000
_cell.length_b   1.000
_cell.length_c   1.000
_cell.angle_alpha   90.00
_cell.angle_beta   90.00
_cell.angle_gamma   90.00
#
_symmetry.space_group_name_H-M   'P 1'
#
loop_
_entity.id
_entity.type
_entity.pdbx_description
1 polymer ?
#
loop_
_entity_poly.entity_id
_entity_poly.type
_entity_poly.pdbx_seq_one_letter_code
_entity_poly.pdbx_strand_id
1 'polypeptide(L)'
;MRALVTGFEPFGGDTINASLEAVRQLPPALGHLELVIAELPTSYARSFAVLEAAINETEPNIVLCVGQAGDRAALCVERIAVNLQDARIPDNDGAQPSETPVVAGGPAAYLTTLPVRAAVAALHAAELPAEISMSAGSFVCNHVFYGLMHFS
;
A
#
# COMPACT_ATOMS: atom_id res chain seq x y z
N MET A 1 16.99 -8.36 -10.18
CA MET A 1 15.79 -7.52 -10.03
C MET A 1 15.53 -7.34 -8.55
N ARG A 2 14.93 -6.23 -8.14
CA ARG A 2 14.61 -5.95 -6.74
C ARG A 2 13.15 -5.54 -6.60
N ALA A 3 12.51 -6.01 -5.55
CA ALA A 3 11.21 -5.54 -5.12
C ALA A 3 11.31 -4.88 -3.74
N LEU A 4 10.74 -3.69 -3.61
CA LEU A 4 10.44 -3.07 -2.34
C LEU A 4 9.04 -3.51 -1.91
N VAL A 5 8.92 -4.15 -0.75
CA VAL A 5 7.65 -4.57 -0.19
C VAL A 5 7.43 -3.85 1.14
N THR A 6 6.30 -3.19 1.31
CA THR A 6 6.04 -2.38 2.50
C THR A 6 4.86 -2.87 3.30
N GLY A 7 4.90 -2.66 4.61
CA GLY A 7 3.77 -2.83 5.52
C GLY A 7 3.64 -1.61 6.44
N PHE A 8 2.47 -1.42 7.05
CA PHE A 8 2.21 -0.27 7.93
C PHE A 8 2.43 -0.60 9.40
N GLU A 9 2.92 0.36 10.18
CA GLU A 9 2.89 0.28 11.64
C GLU A 9 1.43 0.14 12.19
N PRO A 10 1.24 -0.32 13.44
CA PRO A 10 -0.09 -0.38 14.07
C PRO A 10 -0.77 1.00 14.13
N PHE A 11 -2.11 1.02 14.03
CA PHE A 11 -2.90 2.26 14.05
C PHE A 11 -4.30 2.00 14.61
N GLY A 12 -5.04 3.08 14.91
CA GLY A 12 -6.46 2.96 15.28
C GLY A 12 -6.72 2.23 16.61
N GLY A 13 -5.72 2.15 17.48
CA GLY A 13 -5.78 1.45 18.76
C GLY A 13 -5.30 -0.01 18.71
N ASP A 14 -4.99 -0.53 17.52
CA ASP A 14 -4.39 -1.87 17.38
C ASP A 14 -2.93 -1.87 17.87
N THR A 15 -2.51 -2.97 18.49
CA THR A 15 -1.12 -3.18 18.95
C THR A 15 -0.25 -3.88 17.91
N ILE A 16 -0.87 -4.43 16.86
CA ILE A 16 -0.22 -5.10 15.74
C ILE A 16 -0.85 -4.64 14.42
N ASN A 17 -0.12 -4.79 13.33
CA ASN A 17 -0.65 -4.60 11.98
C ASN A 17 -0.31 -5.82 11.13
N ALA A 18 -1.35 -6.53 10.66
CA ALA A 18 -1.19 -7.75 9.89
C ALA A 18 -0.35 -7.56 8.62
N SER A 19 -0.37 -6.35 8.02
CA SER A 19 0.45 -6.07 6.84
C SER A 19 1.95 -6.13 7.15
N LEU A 20 2.39 -5.46 8.22
CA LEU A 20 3.79 -5.44 8.64
C LEU A 20 4.27 -6.82 9.11
N GLU A 21 3.44 -7.51 9.89
CA GLU A 21 3.76 -8.87 10.36
C GLU A 21 3.84 -9.88 9.20
N ALA A 22 3.03 -9.72 8.17
CA ALA A 22 3.10 -10.56 6.98
C ALA A 22 4.37 -10.28 6.16
N VAL A 23 4.70 -9.01 5.89
CA VAL A 23 5.88 -8.69 5.06
C VAL A 23 7.20 -9.02 5.76
N ARG A 24 7.25 -8.97 7.10
CA ARG A 24 8.42 -9.40 7.89
C ARG A 24 8.73 -10.89 7.79
N GLN A 25 7.75 -11.71 7.40
CA GLN A 25 7.92 -13.14 7.19
C GLN A 25 8.44 -13.50 5.80
N LEU A 26 8.55 -12.53 4.89
CA LEU A 26 9.08 -12.79 3.56
C LEU A 26 10.56 -13.16 3.62
N PRO A 27 11.02 -14.10 2.78
CA PRO A 27 12.44 -14.40 2.66
C PRO A 27 13.18 -13.19 2.07
N PRO A 28 14.51 -13.10 2.23
CA PRO A 28 15.30 -12.02 1.62
C PRO A 28 15.31 -12.06 0.08
N ALA A 29 14.93 -13.19 -0.54
CA ALA A 29 14.84 -13.32 -1.98
C ALA A 29 13.84 -14.40 -2.42
N LEU A 30 13.27 -14.22 -3.62
CA LEU A 30 12.48 -15.21 -4.36
C LEU A 30 13.17 -15.50 -5.70
N GLY A 31 13.97 -16.58 -5.75
CA GLY A 31 14.81 -16.87 -6.91
C GLY A 31 15.85 -15.76 -7.14
N HIS A 32 15.76 -15.06 -8.28
CA HIS A 32 16.63 -13.92 -8.62
C HIS A 32 16.04 -12.54 -8.26
N LEU A 33 14.89 -12.52 -7.59
CA LEU A 33 14.24 -11.31 -7.10
C LEU A 33 14.68 -11.07 -5.64
N GLU A 34 15.48 -10.03 -5.42
CA GLU A 34 15.81 -9.55 -4.08
C GLU A 34 14.59 -8.84 -3.47
N LEU A 35 14.28 -9.12 -2.21
CA LEU A 35 13.19 -8.47 -1.47
C LEU A 35 13.77 -7.53 -0.42
N VAL A 36 13.39 -6.26 -0.49
CA VAL A 36 13.67 -5.27 0.54
C VAL A 36 12.37 -4.93 1.24
N ILE A 37 12.36 -5.02 2.57
CA ILE A 37 11.19 -4.73 3.39
C ILE A 37 11.33 -3.35 4.01
N ALA A 38 10.29 -2.53 3.91
CA ALA A 38 10.23 -1.24 4.60
C ALA A 38 8.93 -1.10 5.39
N GLU A 39 9.02 -0.50 6.57
CA GLU A 39 7.87 -0.15 7.39
C GLU A 39 7.44 1.29 7.09
N LEU A 40 6.16 1.49 6.83
CA LEU A 40 5.57 2.80 6.63
C LEU A 40 4.82 3.25 7.88
N PRO A 41 4.96 4.52 8.29
CA PRO A 41 4.12 5.07 9.33
C PRO A 41 2.67 5.18 8.84
N THR A 42 1.70 4.99 9.73
CA THR A 42 0.30 5.27 9.41
C THR A 42 0.05 6.76 9.61
N SER A 43 0.59 7.56 8.70
CA SER A 43 0.61 9.02 8.75
C SER A 43 0.50 9.63 7.36
N TYR A 44 -0.42 10.56 7.15
CA TYR A 44 -0.53 11.33 5.92
C TYR A 44 0.69 12.22 5.69
N ALA A 45 1.30 12.74 6.76
CA ALA A 45 2.43 13.66 6.66
C ALA A 45 3.75 12.95 6.34
N ARG A 46 3.91 11.69 6.78
CA ARG A 46 5.19 10.98 6.74
C ARG A 46 5.23 9.79 5.78
N SER A 47 4.10 9.10 5.57
CA SER A 47 4.10 7.80 4.88
C SER A 47 4.70 7.84 3.48
N PHE A 48 4.31 8.82 2.66
CA PHE A 48 4.84 8.93 1.31
C PHE A 48 6.32 9.32 1.27
N ALA A 49 6.77 10.23 2.14
CA ALA A 49 8.18 10.60 2.20
C ALA A 49 9.07 9.42 2.62
N VAL A 50 8.61 8.56 3.53
CA VAL A 50 9.31 7.32 3.90
C VAL A 50 9.35 6.34 2.74
N LEU A 51 8.24 6.18 2.00
CA LEU A 51 8.22 5.34 0.80
C LEU A 51 9.18 5.87 -0.27
N GLU A 52 9.15 7.16 -0.56
CA GLU A 52 10.02 7.81 -1.54
C GLU A 52 11.50 7.61 -1.18
N ALA A 53 11.88 7.80 0.08
CA ALA A 53 13.23 7.54 0.56
C ALA A 53 13.64 6.08 0.34
N ALA A 54 12.78 5.12 0.67
CA ALA A 54 13.04 3.70 0.46
C ALA A 54 13.17 3.35 -1.04
N ILE A 55 12.37 3.96 -1.91
CA ILE A 55 12.47 3.80 -3.37
C ILE A 55 13.80 4.35 -3.87
N ASN A 56 14.19 5.55 -3.45
CA ASN A 56 15.44 6.18 -3.89
C ASN A 56 16.68 5.43 -3.38
N GLU A 57 16.66 4.91 -2.15
CA GLU A 57 17.76 4.14 -1.58
C GLU A 57 17.91 2.78 -2.26
N THR A 58 16.79 2.14 -2.60
CA THR A 58 16.79 0.75 -3.08
C THR A 58 16.65 0.64 -4.58
N GLU A 59 16.33 1.69 -5.33
CA GLU A 59 16.12 1.66 -6.79
C GLU A 59 15.35 0.41 -7.28
N PRO A 60 14.16 0.10 -6.73
CA PRO A 60 13.49 -1.16 -6.96
C PRO A 60 12.87 -1.20 -8.36
N ASN A 61 12.72 -2.40 -8.92
CA ASN A 61 11.97 -2.61 -10.17
C ASN A 61 10.46 -2.78 -9.91
N ILE A 62 10.09 -3.14 -8.68
CA ILE A 62 8.72 -3.42 -8.25
C ILE A 62 8.52 -2.79 -6.88
N VAL A 63 7.42 -2.08 -6.68
CA VAL A 63 6.99 -1.61 -5.36
C VAL A 63 5.63 -2.25 -5.05
N LEU A 64 5.56 -2.98 -3.93
CA LEU A 64 4.34 -3.61 -3.43
C LEU A 64 4.01 -3.07 -2.04
N CYS A 65 3.01 -2.19 -1.95
CA CYS A 65 2.53 -1.68 -0.67
C CYS A 65 1.43 -2.59 -0.13
N VAL A 66 1.64 -3.18 1.05
CA VAL A 66 0.67 -4.05 1.72
C VAL A 66 0.01 -3.27 2.86
N GLY A 67 -1.32 -3.34 2.96
CA GLY A 67 -2.10 -2.71 4.01
C GLY A 67 -3.08 -3.67 4.67
N GLN A 68 -3.50 -3.34 5.89
CA GLN A 68 -4.55 -4.09 6.60
C GLN A 68 -5.93 -3.50 6.29
N ALA A 69 -6.89 -4.37 5.96
CA ALA A 69 -8.30 -4.04 5.83
C ALA A 69 -9.12 -5.01 6.70
N GLY A 70 -9.41 -4.59 7.94
CA GLY A 70 -9.95 -5.49 8.97
C GLY A 70 -11.37 -6.02 8.72
N ASP A 71 -12.09 -5.46 7.77
CA ASP A 71 -13.44 -5.84 7.37
C ASP A 71 -13.48 -6.79 6.16
N ARG A 72 -12.33 -7.09 5.55
CA ARG A 72 -12.23 -7.93 4.34
C ARG A 72 -11.93 -9.38 4.69
N ALA A 73 -12.67 -10.29 4.06
CA ALA A 73 -12.48 -11.74 4.21
C ALA A 73 -11.51 -12.35 3.17
N ALA A 74 -10.98 -11.55 2.25
CA ALA A 74 -10.13 -11.98 1.14
C ALA A 74 -8.96 -11.02 0.91
N LEU A 75 -7.92 -11.49 0.23
CA LEU A 75 -6.82 -10.66 -0.26
C LEU A 75 -7.31 -9.76 -1.41
N CYS A 76 -7.34 -8.45 -1.17
CA CYS A 76 -7.78 -7.47 -2.15
C CYS A 76 -6.56 -6.92 -2.92
N VAL A 77 -6.53 -7.12 -4.25
CA VAL A 77 -5.53 -6.51 -5.13
C VAL A 77 -6.11 -5.23 -5.72
N GLU A 78 -5.58 -4.09 -5.29
CA GLU A 78 -6.12 -2.78 -5.65
C GLU A 78 -5.86 -2.41 -7.12
N ARG A 79 -6.94 -2.05 -7.82
CA ARG A 79 -6.87 -1.63 -9.23
C ARG A 79 -6.58 -0.14 -9.38
N ILE A 80 -7.07 0.67 -8.45
CA ILE A 80 -7.19 2.13 -8.61
C ILE A 80 -6.91 2.85 -7.29
N ALA A 81 -6.14 3.93 -7.38
CA ALA A 81 -5.99 4.93 -6.33
C ALA A 81 -6.69 6.22 -6.77
N VAL A 82 -7.38 6.88 -5.85
CA VAL A 82 -8.12 8.12 -6.11
C VAL A 82 -7.44 9.31 -5.44
N ASN A 83 -7.54 10.49 -6.06
CA ASN A 83 -6.99 11.74 -5.51
C ASN A 83 -7.90 12.31 -4.42
N LEU A 84 -8.14 11.54 -3.36
CA LEU A 84 -9.04 11.89 -2.27
C LEU A 84 -8.53 11.33 -0.95
N GLN A 85 -8.55 12.19 0.07
CA GLN A 85 -8.32 11.87 1.47
C GLN A 85 -9.57 12.30 2.23
N ASP A 86 -10.25 11.31 2.80
CA ASP A 86 -11.45 11.50 3.60
C ASP A 86 -11.44 10.46 4.73
N ALA A 87 -10.94 10.87 5.88
CA ALA A 87 -10.50 10.01 6.96
C ALA A 87 -11.59 9.79 8.02
N ARG A 88 -12.06 8.54 8.17
CA ARG A 88 -13.04 8.17 9.20
C ARG A 88 -12.51 8.30 10.64
N ILE A 89 -11.20 8.10 10.81
CA ILE A 89 -10.47 8.22 12.08
C ILE A 89 -9.19 9.03 11.84
N PRO A 90 -8.59 9.66 12.86
CA PRO A 90 -7.27 10.27 12.71
C PRO A 90 -6.19 9.21 12.41
N ASP A 91 -5.14 9.64 11.71
CA ASP A 91 -3.90 8.89 11.59
C ASP A 91 -3.09 8.92 12.90
N ASN A 92 -1.91 8.29 12.92
CA ASN A 92 -1.08 8.21 14.13
C ASN A 92 -0.48 9.57 14.56
N ASP A 93 -0.47 10.56 13.67
CA ASP A 93 0.00 11.92 13.96
C ASP A 93 -1.17 12.88 14.30
N GLY A 94 -2.41 12.36 14.37
CA GLY A 94 -3.61 13.11 14.70
C GLY A 94 -4.28 13.82 13.51
N ALA A 95 -3.81 13.62 12.29
CA ALA A 95 -4.41 14.22 11.10
C ALA A 95 -5.66 13.44 10.68
N GLN A 96 -6.76 14.17 10.43
CA GLN A 96 -8.02 13.61 9.96
C GLN A 96 -8.57 14.46 8.80
N PRO A 97 -7.96 14.37 7.60
CA PRO A 97 -8.41 15.14 6.43
C PRO A 97 -9.84 14.78 6.04
N SER A 98 -10.59 15.77 5.54
CA SER A 98 -11.95 15.59 5.01
C SER A 98 -12.06 16.25 3.64
N GLU A 99 -12.44 15.46 2.65
CA GLU A 99 -12.60 15.88 1.24
C GLU A 99 -11.41 16.66 0.66
N THR A 100 -10.18 16.26 0.99
CA THR A 100 -8.96 16.92 0.47
C THR A 100 -8.25 16.08 -0.58
N PRO A 101 -7.64 16.68 -1.62
CA PRO A 101 -6.84 15.92 -2.58
C PRO A 101 -5.57 15.37 -1.93
N VAL A 102 -5.07 14.24 -2.42
CA VAL A 102 -3.71 13.74 -2.10
C VAL A 102 -2.67 14.67 -2.73
N VAL A 103 -2.82 14.99 -4.02
CA VAL A 103 -1.99 15.98 -4.74
C VAL A 103 -2.88 17.03 -5.37
N ALA A 104 -2.72 18.29 -4.95
CA ALA A 104 -3.47 19.41 -5.52
C ALA A 104 -3.22 19.54 -7.03
N GLY A 105 -4.29 19.56 -7.83
CA GLY A 105 -4.20 19.62 -9.29
C GLY A 105 -3.79 18.32 -9.98
N GLY A 106 -3.55 17.24 -9.23
CA GLY A 106 -3.26 15.92 -9.79
C GLY A 106 -4.48 15.28 -10.46
N PRO A 107 -4.29 14.28 -11.35
CA PRO A 107 -5.39 13.54 -11.98
C PRO A 107 -6.35 12.94 -10.95
N ALA A 108 -7.62 12.76 -11.31
CA ALA A 108 -8.64 12.25 -10.39
C ALA A 108 -8.29 10.86 -9.81
N ALA A 109 -7.61 10.02 -10.59
CA ALA A 109 -7.21 8.68 -10.18
C ALA A 109 -6.03 8.16 -11.02
N TYR A 110 -5.36 7.15 -10.47
CA TYR A 110 -4.35 6.35 -11.16
C TYR A 110 -4.71 4.87 -11.12
N LEU A 111 -4.40 4.15 -12.19
CA LEU A 111 -4.47 2.69 -12.23
C LEU A 111 -3.12 2.10 -11.85
N THR A 112 -3.11 1.00 -11.10
CA THR A 112 -1.86 0.27 -10.82
C THR A 112 -1.22 -0.23 -12.12
N THR A 113 0.11 -0.22 -12.16
CA THR A 113 0.92 -0.88 -13.20
C THR A 113 1.07 -2.38 -12.96
N LEU A 114 0.72 -2.89 -11.77
CA LEU A 114 0.81 -4.31 -11.45
C LEU A 114 -0.23 -5.13 -12.24
N PRO A 115 0.08 -6.38 -12.63
CA PRO A 115 -0.82 -7.23 -13.40
C PRO A 115 -1.90 -7.85 -12.50
N VAL A 116 -2.88 -7.04 -12.07
CA VAL A 116 -3.88 -7.43 -11.04
C VAL A 116 -4.63 -8.73 -11.32
N ARG A 117 -4.98 -8.99 -12.59
CA ARG A 117 -5.68 -10.23 -12.96
C ARG A 117 -4.80 -11.46 -12.80
N ALA A 118 -3.52 -11.33 -13.16
CA ALA A 118 -2.55 -12.41 -13.00
C ALA A 118 -2.25 -12.67 -11.53
N ALA A 119 -2.13 -11.60 -10.72
CA ALA A 119 -1.94 -11.71 -9.28
C ALA A 119 -3.11 -12.45 -8.60
N VAL A 120 -4.35 -12.05 -8.89
CA VAL A 120 -5.54 -12.72 -8.34
C VAL A 120 -5.65 -14.17 -8.82
N ALA A 121 -5.38 -14.45 -10.11
CA ALA A 121 -5.38 -15.81 -10.62
C ALA A 121 -4.34 -16.71 -9.92
N ALA A 122 -3.15 -16.16 -9.63
CA ALA A 122 -2.11 -16.89 -8.88
C ALA A 122 -2.53 -17.17 -7.43
N LEU A 123 -3.19 -16.22 -6.76
CA LEU A 123 -3.73 -16.41 -5.42
C LEU A 123 -4.82 -17.50 -5.40
N HIS A 124 -5.73 -17.50 -6.39
CA HIS A 124 -6.74 -18.55 -6.52
C HIS A 124 -6.12 -19.92 -6.80
N ALA A 125 -5.08 -20.00 -7.62
CA ALA A 125 -4.35 -21.26 -7.88
C ALA A 125 -3.65 -21.80 -6.62
N ALA A 126 -3.35 -20.92 -5.66
CA ALA A 126 -2.84 -21.27 -4.34
C ALA A 126 -3.95 -21.50 -3.28
N GLU A 127 -5.21 -21.59 -3.71
CA GLU A 127 -6.39 -21.78 -2.85
C GLU A 127 -6.60 -20.66 -1.82
N LEU A 128 -6.08 -19.46 -2.08
CA LEU A 128 -6.27 -18.27 -1.25
C LEU A 128 -7.47 -17.44 -1.75
N PRO A 129 -8.42 -17.06 -0.87
CA PRO A 129 -9.48 -16.12 -1.23
C PRO A 129 -8.89 -14.78 -1.65
N ALA A 130 -9.17 -14.35 -2.89
CA ALA A 130 -8.66 -13.10 -3.42
C ALA A 130 -9.66 -12.44 -4.38
N GLU A 131 -9.63 -11.11 -4.45
CA GLU A 131 -10.45 -10.33 -5.35
C GLU A 131 -9.71 -9.10 -5.89
N ILE A 132 -10.15 -8.60 -7.05
CA ILE A 132 -9.70 -7.29 -7.52
C ILE A 132 -10.57 -6.24 -6.83
N SER A 133 -9.92 -5.35 -6.09
CA SER A 133 -10.60 -4.21 -5.45
C SER A 133 -10.56 -2.98 -6.35
N MET A 134 -11.69 -2.28 -6.40
CA MET A 134 -11.85 -1.02 -7.14
C MET A 134 -11.79 0.21 -6.21
N SER A 135 -11.37 0.03 -4.96
CA SER A 135 -11.19 1.11 -4.01
C SER A 135 -10.26 0.68 -2.88
N ALA A 136 -9.12 1.38 -2.76
CA ALA A 136 -8.22 1.28 -1.62
C ALA A 136 -8.70 2.07 -0.39
N GLY A 137 -9.96 2.52 -0.41
CA GLY A 137 -10.51 3.49 0.55
C GLY A 137 -9.99 4.91 0.29
N SER A 138 -10.08 5.75 1.31
CA SER A 138 -9.66 7.16 1.30
C SER A 138 -8.70 7.49 2.46
N PHE A 139 -8.15 6.44 3.09
CA PHE A 139 -7.21 6.55 4.21
C PHE A 139 -5.74 6.50 3.73
N VAL A 140 -4.79 6.29 4.66
CA VAL A 140 -3.34 6.31 4.37
C VAL A 140 -2.93 5.29 3.28
N CYS A 141 -3.58 4.12 3.18
CA CYS A 141 -3.31 3.16 2.10
C CYS A 141 -3.53 3.78 0.69
N ASN A 142 -4.66 4.47 0.49
CA ASN A 142 -4.95 5.16 -0.77
C ASN A 142 -4.00 6.35 -0.98
N HIS A 143 -3.69 7.11 0.08
CA HIS A 143 -2.70 8.20 0.01
C HIS A 143 -1.36 7.71 -0.53
N VAL A 144 -0.82 6.63 0.03
CA VAL A 144 0.46 6.04 -0.38
C VAL A 144 0.39 5.48 -1.80
N PHE A 145 -0.67 4.75 -2.13
CA PHE A 145 -0.84 4.19 -3.49
C PHE A 145 -0.96 5.33 -4.54
N TYR A 146 -1.75 6.36 -4.27
CA TYR A 146 -1.86 7.52 -5.16
C TYR A 146 -0.51 8.24 -5.30
N GLY A 147 0.17 8.52 -4.18
CA GLY A 147 1.48 9.18 -4.17
C GLY A 147 2.52 8.41 -4.99
N LEU A 148 2.58 7.08 -4.82
CA LEU A 148 3.47 6.21 -5.59
C LEU A 148 3.22 6.33 -7.10
N MET A 149 1.96 6.26 -7.53
CA MET A 149 1.61 6.37 -8.94
C MET A 149 1.84 7.76 -9.52
N HIS A 150 1.76 8.81 -8.70
CA HIS A 150 2.03 10.17 -9.11
C HIS A 150 3.52 10.48 -9.23
N PHE A 151 4.34 9.84 -8.40
CA PHE A 151 5.80 9.95 -8.42
C PHE A 151 6.45 9.22 -9.59
N SER A 152 5.80 8.16 -10.09
CA SER A 152 6.36 7.22 -11.09
C SER A 152 6.20 7.66 -12.54
#